data_AF-A0AAU9I8N6-F1
#
_entry.id   AF-A0AAU9I8N6-F1
#
_cell.length_a   1.000
_cell.length_b   1.000
_cell.length_c   1.000
_cell.angle_alpha   90.00
_cell.angle_beta   90.00
_cell.angle_gamma   90.00
#
_symmetry.space_group_name_H-M   'P 1'
#
loop_
_entity.id
_entity.type
_entity.pdbx_description
1 polymer ?
#
loop_
_entity_poly.entity_id
_entity_poly.type
_entity_poly.pdbx_seq_one_letter_code
_entity_poly.pdbx_strand_id
1 'polypeptide(L)'
;MAPKEITHFTKFRTDTQKFKKRKPAITNESSINIPCRKKYKENQSFEIIFSIWYDTWPGERIFITGGYDFLGEWNICKAIEMAWFEGNEWRAGLHLIANKFPTFEYKYAVVSSDGVRWEEGPFHHITHPEGNEDDGRVLITRNDFWHL
;
A
#
# COMPACT_ATOMS: atom_id res chain seq x y z
N MET A 1 -48.36 1.98 48.93
CA MET A 1 -47.69 3.30 48.87
C MET A 1 -46.79 3.29 47.65
N ALA A 2 -47.13 4.07 46.63
CA ALA A 2 -46.26 4.38 45.48
C ALA A 2 -45.29 5.52 45.89
N PRO A 3 -44.48 6.13 45.00
CA PRO A 3 -43.68 5.67 43.84
C PRO A 3 -42.18 6.09 44.06
N LYS A 4 -41.19 6.00 43.14
CA LYS A 4 -41.04 6.80 41.92
C LYS A 4 -39.81 6.37 41.09
N GLU A 5 -40.06 6.35 39.79
CA GLU A 5 -39.13 6.33 38.66
C GLU A 5 -38.09 7.45 38.69
N ILE A 6 -37.06 7.37 37.83
CA ILE A 6 -36.93 8.23 36.61
C ILE A 6 -35.90 7.58 35.64
N THR A 7 -36.42 6.92 34.60
CA THR A 7 -36.28 7.17 33.14
C THR A 7 -35.08 8.03 32.65
N HIS A 8 -34.26 7.68 31.65
CA HIS A 8 -34.56 7.48 30.21
C HIS A 8 -33.40 6.70 29.52
N PHE A 9 -33.61 5.61 28.76
CA PHE A 9 -33.93 5.51 27.31
C PHE A 9 -33.01 6.33 26.38
N THR A 10 -32.36 5.76 25.37
CA THR A 10 -33.05 5.32 24.14
C THR A 10 -32.31 4.18 23.41
N LYS A 11 -33.13 3.24 22.93
CA LYS A 11 -32.84 2.02 22.14
C LYS A 11 -32.39 2.35 20.72
N PHE A 12 -31.79 1.41 20.00
CA PHE A 12 -32.41 0.81 18.80
C PHE A 12 -31.89 -0.62 18.57
N ARG A 13 -32.83 -1.57 18.62
CA ARG A 13 -32.81 -2.97 18.16
C ARG A 13 -33.09 -2.97 16.64
N THR A 14 -32.90 -3.97 15.77
CA THR A 14 -32.81 -5.45 15.81
C THR A 14 -32.48 -5.83 14.34
N ASP A 15 -31.53 -6.69 14.01
CA ASP A 15 -31.48 -8.16 14.12
C ASP A 15 -31.81 -8.88 12.80
N THR A 16 -30.93 -9.85 12.50
CA THR A 16 -31.03 -11.03 11.60
C THR A 16 -31.72 -10.95 10.22
N GLN A 17 -31.02 -11.40 9.18
CA GLN A 17 -31.25 -12.74 8.57
C GLN A 17 -30.27 -13.05 7.40
N LYS A 18 -29.80 -14.31 7.39
CA LYS A 18 -29.01 -14.96 6.33
C LYS A 18 -29.79 -15.04 5.01
N PHE A 19 -29.17 -14.68 3.87
CA PHE A 19 -29.68 -15.01 2.53
C PHE A 19 -28.71 -15.86 1.71
N LYS A 20 -29.32 -16.79 0.96
CA LYS A 20 -28.78 -18.00 0.33
C LYS A 20 -27.99 -17.74 -0.97
N LYS A 21 -27.06 -18.65 -1.26
CA LYS A 21 -26.35 -18.83 -2.55
C LYS A 21 -27.31 -18.77 -3.76
N ARG A 22 -26.97 -17.97 -4.78
CA ARG A 22 -27.36 -18.18 -6.19
C ARG A 22 -26.29 -17.62 -7.14
N LYS A 23 -25.79 -18.45 -8.07
CA LYS A 23 -25.18 -17.99 -9.34
C LYS A 23 -26.32 -17.69 -10.32
N PRO A 24 -26.23 -16.68 -11.19
CA PRO A 24 -26.96 -16.67 -12.45
C PRO A 24 -26.03 -16.94 -13.63
N ALA A 25 -26.54 -17.76 -14.56
CA ALA A 25 -25.97 -18.04 -15.86
C ALA A 25 -26.27 -16.92 -16.87
N ILE A 26 -25.49 -16.92 -17.94
CA ILE A 26 -25.39 -15.99 -19.08
C ILE A 26 -26.74 -15.78 -19.79
N THR A 27 -27.03 -14.54 -20.19
CA THR A 27 -27.81 -14.23 -21.41
C THR A 27 -27.26 -12.97 -22.08
N ASN A 28 -27.03 -13.08 -23.39
CA ASN A 28 -26.61 -12.03 -24.31
C ASN A 28 -27.62 -10.88 -24.38
N GLU A 29 -27.14 -9.63 -24.37
CA GLU A 29 -27.73 -8.57 -25.18
C GLU A 29 -26.70 -7.48 -25.48
N SER A 30 -26.48 -7.31 -26.77
CA SER A 30 -25.60 -6.35 -27.40
C SER A 30 -26.13 -4.92 -27.32
N SER A 31 -25.21 -3.99 -27.01
CA SER A 31 -25.20 -2.54 -27.33
C SER A 31 -25.31 -1.62 -26.12
N ILE A 32 -24.19 -1.42 -25.41
CA ILE A 32 -23.90 -0.13 -24.78
C ILE A 32 -22.61 0.39 -25.39
N ASN A 33 -22.74 1.32 -26.32
CA ASN A 33 -21.64 2.05 -26.93
C ASN A 33 -21.19 3.12 -25.94
N ILE A 34 -20.19 2.82 -25.09
CA ILE A 34 -19.58 3.80 -24.18
C ILE A 34 -18.25 4.28 -24.81
N PRO A 35 -18.19 5.49 -25.40
CA PRO A 35 -16.95 6.03 -25.91
C PRO A 35 -16.18 6.71 -24.77
N CYS A 36 -15.20 5.97 -24.22
CA CYS A 36 -13.84 6.42 -23.85
C CYS A 36 -13.21 5.39 -22.90
N ARG A 37 -12.91 4.19 -23.39
CA ARG A 37 -12.00 3.28 -22.67
C ARG A 37 -10.63 3.42 -23.34
N LYS A 38 -9.70 4.11 -22.67
CA LYS A 38 -8.27 3.99 -23.01
C LYS A 38 -7.98 2.50 -23.16
N LYS A 39 -7.37 2.07 -24.27
CA LYS A 39 -6.95 0.68 -24.46
C LYS A 39 -5.87 0.40 -23.43
N TYR A 40 -6.24 -0.16 -22.28
CA TYR A 40 -5.28 -0.55 -21.26
C TYR A 40 -4.50 -1.75 -21.80
N LYS A 41 -3.18 -1.65 -21.89
CA LYS A 41 -2.32 -2.82 -22.09
C LYS A 41 -2.58 -3.77 -20.92
N GLU A 42 -2.97 -5.00 -21.26
CA GLU A 42 -3.27 -6.04 -20.28
C GLU A 42 -1.93 -6.44 -19.64
N ASN A 43 -1.80 -6.29 -18.31
CA ASN A 43 -0.59 -6.52 -17.51
C ASN A 43 0.64 -5.63 -17.84
N GLN A 44 0.65 -4.39 -17.33
CA GLN A 44 1.84 -3.55 -17.33
C GLN A 44 2.81 -3.97 -16.22
N SER A 45 4.11 -4.01 -16.52
CA SER A 45 5.18 -4.25 -15.55
C SER A 45 5.71 -2.91 -15.02
N PHE A 46 5.80 -2.77 -13.71
CA PHE A 46 6.38 -1.62 -13.03
C PHE A 46 7.57 -2.08 -12.20
N GLU A 47 8.68 -1.38 -12.31
CA GLU A 47 9.85 -1.56 -11.47
C GLU A 47 10.07 -0.27 -10.68
N ILE A 48 10.11 -0.36 -9.36
CA ILE A 48 10.30 0.78 -8.48
C ILE A 48 11.61 0.59 -7.75
N ILE A 49 12.50 1.57 -7.85
CA ILE A 49 13.76 1.62 -7.11
C ILE A 49 13.63 2.72 -6.05
N PHE A 50 13.61 2.31 -4.79
CA PHE A 50 13.69 3.21 -3.65
C PHE A 50 15.16 3.44 -3.32
N SER A 51 15.52 4.69 -3.05
CA SER A 51 16.82 5.12 -2.55
C SER A 51 16.62 6.14 -1.44
N ILE A 52 17.37 5.99 -0.36
CA ILE A 52 17.41 6.95 0.75
C ILE A 52 18.83 7.02 1.32
N TRP A 53 19.26 8.22 1.68
CA TRP A 53 20.49 8.42 2.42
C TRP A 53 20.21 8.44 3.93
N TYR A 54 20.85 7.54 4.69
CA TYR A 54 20.70 7.49 6.14
C TYR A 54 21.85 6.76 6.84
N ASP A 55 22.42 7.40 7.85
CA ASP A 55 23.47 6.84 8.70
C ASP A 55 22.89 5.82 9.69
N THR A 56 23.48 4.64 9.74
CA THR A 56 23.08 3.55 10.64
C THR A 56 24.25 3.06 11.46
N TRP A 57 23.94 2.39 12.57
CA TRP A 57 24.94 1.72 13.39
C TRP A 57 25.12 0.25 13.01
N PRO A 58 26.26 -0.37 13.38
CA PRO A 58 26.48 -1.79 13.14
C PRO A 58 25.34 -2.65 13.68
N GLY A 59 24.78 -3.50 12.80
CA GLY A 59 23.65 -4.38 13.14
C GLY A 59 22.28 -3.78 12.86
N GLU A 60 22.18 -2.47 12.59
CA GLU A 60 20.94 -1.87 12.11
C GLU A 60 20.68 -2.22 10.63
N ARG A 61 19.41 -2.24 10.26
CA ARG A 61 18.91 -2.47 8.91
C ARG A 61 17.76 -1.53 8.61
N ILE A 62 17.62 -1.09 7.36
CA ILE A 62 16.48 -0.27 6.92
C ILE A 62 15.47 -1.13 6.18
N PHE A 63 14.19 -0.91 6.48
CA PHE A 63 13.05 -1.56 5.85
C PHE A 63 12.07 -0.54 5.30
N ILE A 64 11.31 -0.95 4.27
CA ILE A 64 10.20 -0.20 3.69
C ILE A 64 8.91 -1.00 3.89
N THR A 65 7.87 -0.36 4.42
CA THR A 65 6.52 -0.95 4.48
C THR A 65 5.43 0.06 4.12
N GLY A 66 4.26 -0.44 3.80
CA GLY A 66 3.12 0.34 3.31
C GLY A 66 1.83 -0.46 3.36
N GLY A 67 0.72 0.16 2.97
CA GLY A 67 -0.61 -0.41 3.16
C GLY A 67 -0.99 -1.58 2.25
N TYR A 68 -0.21 -1.86 1.20
CA TYR A 68 -0.46 -2.97 0.29
C TYR A 68 0.31 -4.24 0.70
N ASP A 69 -0.19 -5.40 0.28
CA ASP A 69 0.44 -6.70 0.50
C ASP A 69 1.89 -6.77 0.01
N PHE A 70 2.17 -6.21 -1.16
CA PHE A 70 3.52 -6.15 -1.73
C PHE A 70 4.49 -5.24 -0.92
N LEU A 71 3.99 -4.46 0.04
CA LEU A 71 4.76 -3.68 1.01
C LEU A 71 4.56 -4.18 2.45
N GLY A 72 3.91 -5.34 2.64
CA GLY A 72 3.76 -5.97 3.94
C GLY A 72 2.65 -5.43 4.83
N GLU A 73 1.72 -4.60 4.33
CA GLU A 73 0.52 -4.16 5.08
C GLU A 73 0.84 -3.49 6.44
N TRP A 74 1.85 -2.63 6.47
CA TRP A 74 2.38 -2.00 7.69
C TRP A 74 2.94 -2.98 8.74
N ASN A 75 3.21 -4.23 8.35
CA ASN A 75 3.85 -5.23 9.20
C ASN A 75 5.34 -5.32 8.88
N ILE A 76 6.19 -4.96 9.85
CA ILE A 76 7.64 -4.97 9.70
C ILE A 76 8.21 -6.35 9.33
N CYS A 77 7.57 -7.44 9.76
CA CYS A 77 8.00 -8.80 9.44
C CYS A 77 7.72 -9.20 7.99
N LYS A 78 6.89 -8.44 7.27
CA LYS A 78 6.59 -8.59 5.84
C LYS A 78 7.18 -7.44 5.00
N ALA A 79 7.89 -6.51 5.63
CA ALA A 79 8.46 -5.34 4.98
C ALA A 79 9.61 -5.74 4.05
N ILE A 80 9.94 -4.84 3.12
CA ILE A 80 11.06 -5.02 2.20
C ILE A 80 12.34 -4.55 2.90
N GLU A 81 13.32 -5.43 3.09
CA GLU A 81 14.66 -5.04 3.56
C GLU A 81 15.41 -4.30 2.46
N MET A 82 16.05 -3.18 2.82
CA MET A 82 16.89 -2.42 1.91
C MET A 82 18.34 -2.92 1.96
N ALA A 83 19.00 -2.90 0.81
CA ALA A 83 20.43 -3.16 0.71
C ALA A 83 21.23 -1.88 0.95
N TRP A 84 22.28 -1.97 1.77
CA TRP A 84 23.23 -0.87 1.99
C TRP A 84 24.26 -0.80 0.86
N PHE A 85 24.60 0.43 0.47
CA PHE A 85 25.64 0.76 -0.50
C PHE A 85 26.61 1.78 0.09
N GLU A 86 27.81 1.84 -0.50
CA GLU A 86 28.85 2.80 -0.10
C GLU A 86 28.31 4.24 -0.15
N GLY A 87 28.66 5.03 0.88
CA GLY A 87 28.13 6.39 1.04
C GLY A 87 26.86 6.49 1.88
N ASN A 88 26.48 5.44 2.61
CA ASN A 88 25.27 5.38 3.46
C ASN A 88 23.97 5.57 2.68
N GLU A 89 23.99 5.11 1.43
CA GLU A 89 22.82 5.01 0.60
C GLU A 89 22.19 3.62 0.75
N TRP A 90 20.89 3.58 0.96
CA TRP A 90 20.11 2.36 1.06
C TRP A 90 19.21 2.26 -0.15
N ARG A 91 19.12 1.06 -0.76
CA ARG A 91 18.23 0.85 -1.91
C ARG A 91 17.40 -0.42 -1.82
N ALA A 92 16.19 -0.38 -2.36
CA ALA A 92 15.33 -1.54 -2.54
C ALA A 92 14.62 -1.50 -3.89
N GLY A 93 14.48 -2.66 -4.52
CA GLY A 93 13.72 -2.84 -5.76
C GLY A 93 12.38 -3.51 -5.47
N LEU A 94 11.32 -3.00 -6.08
CA LEU A 94 9.98 -3.58 -6.04
C LEU A 94 9.46 -3.79 -7.46
N HIS A 95 9.11 -5.02 -7.79
CA HIS A 95 8.52 -5.39 -9.08
C HIS A 95 7.02 -5.62 -8.93
N LEU A 96 6.21 -4.94 -9.74
CA LEU A 96 4.75 -5.03 -9.73
C LEU A 96 4.23 -5.34 -11.13
N ILE A 97 3.29 -6.26 -11.24
CA ILE A 97 2.53 -6.50 -12.47
C ILE A 97 1.08 -6.13 -12.19
N ALA A 98 0.58 -5.11 -12.88
CA ALA A 98 -0.78 -4.63 -12.70
C ALA A 98 -1.36 -4.03 -13.97
N ASN A 99 -2.69 -4.05 -14.09
CA ASN A 99 -3.39 -3.38 -15.20
C ASN A 99 -3.25 -1.84 -15.13
N LYS A 100 -3.07 -1.31 -13.92
CA LYS A 100 -2.84 0.11 -13.65
C LYS A 100 -1.90 0.22 -12.46
N PHE A 101 -1.04 1.23 -12.48
CA PHE A 101 -0.21 1.57 -11.34
C PHE A 101 -1.05 1.87 -10.09
N PRO A 102 -0.84 1.17 -8.96
CA PRO A 102 -1.51 1.50 -7.71
C PRO A 102 -0.90 2.76 -7.11
N THR A 103 -1.74 3.67 -6.61
CA THR A 103 -1.29 4.75 -5.74
C THR A 103 -1.19 4.22 -4.32
N PHE A 104 -0.07 4.47 -3.65
CA PHE A 104 0.16 3.94 -2.31
C PHE A 104 1.06 4.84 -1.46
N GLU A 105 0.99 4.58 -0.15
CA GLU A 105 1.78 5.19 0.90
C GLU A 105 2.80 4.19 1.46
N TYR A 106 3.94 4.70 1.91
CA TYR A 106 4.99 3.91 2.55
C TYR A 106 5.75 4.72 3.60
N LYS A 107 6.45 4.00 4.48
CA LYS A 107 7.45 4.54 5.42
C LYS A 107 8.69 3.67 5.50
N TYR A 108 9.79 4.33 5.85
CA TYR A 108 11.03 3.71 6.25
C TYR A 108 11.06 3.43 7.75
N ALA A 109 11.75 2.35 8.12
CA ALA A 109 12.01 1.99 9.50
C ALA A 109 13.43 1.42 9.65
N VAL A 110 14.11 1.80 10.73
CA VAL A 110 15.35 1.15 11.18
C VAL A 110 14.99 0.04 12.15
N VAL A 111 15.52 -1.16 11.92
CA VAL A 111 15.37 -2.32 12.79
C VAL A 111 16.72 -2.69 13.39
N SER A 112 16.74 -2.93 14.69
CA SER A 112 17.91 -3.37 15.44
C SER A 112 17.52 -4.44 16.48
N SER A 113 18.49 -4.88 17.29
CA SER A 113 18.22 -5.74 18.45
C SER A 113 17.27 -5.11 19.48
N ASP A 114 17.21 -3.77 19.51
CA ASP A 114 16.49 -3.01 20.52
C ASP A 114 15.05 -2.68 20.10
N GLY A 115 14.70 -2.94 18.83
CA GLY A 115 13.36 -2.77 18.30
C GLY A 115 13.31 -2.10 16.94
N VAL A 116 12.21 -1.37 16.71
CA VAL A 116 11.90 -0.71 15.43
C VAL A 116 11.79 0.81 15.66
N ARG A 117 12.55 1.59 14.90
CA ARG A 117 12.50 3.05 14.88
C ARG A 117 11.99 3.53 13.53
N TRP A 118 10.81 4.13 13.52
CA TRP A 118 10.19 4.69 12.33
C TRP A 118 10.81 6.02 11.96
N GLU A 119 10.79 6.37 10.68
CA GLU A 119 10.98 7.77 10.30
C GLU A 119 9.83 8.64 10.84
N GLU A 120 10.14 9.89 11.15
CA GLU A 120 9.16 10.86 11.63
C GLU A 120 8.36 11.48 10.46
N GLY A 121 7.49 12.42 10.76
CA GLY A 121 6.75 13.15 9.72
C GLY A 121 5.71 12.33 8.94
N PRO A 122 5.20 12.89 7.82
CA PRO A 122 4.13 12.29 7.03
C PRO A 122 4.58 11.04 6.27
N PHE A 123 3.61 10.24 5.80
CA PHE A 123 3.86 9.13 4.89
C PHE A 123 4.44 9.63 3.56
N HIS A 124 5.32 8.85 2.95
CA HIS A 124 5.70 9.05 1.55
C HIS A 124 4.58 8.54 0.64
N HIS A 125 4.39 9.18 -0.52
CA HIS A 125 3.31 8.85 -1.44
C HIS A 125 3.84 8.62 -2.86
N ILE A 126 3.38 7.55 -3.52
CA ILE A 126 3.58 7.36 -4.95
C ILE A 126 2.21 7.38 -5.63
N THR A 127 1.93 8.43 -6.40
CA THR A 127 0.62 8.63 -7.06
C THR A 127 0.66 8.37 -8.55
N HIS A 128 1.80 8.61 -9.19
CA HIS A 128 1.97 8.45 -10.63
C HIS A 128 3.28 7.72 -10.93
N PRO A 129 3.31 6.83 -11.94
CA PRO A 129 4.56 6.36 -12.50
C PRO A 129 5.18 7.49 -13.32
N GLU A 130 5.86 8.43 -12.65
CA GLU A 130 6.84 9.29 -13.32
C GLU A 130 8.05 8.41 -13.63
N GLY A 131 8.05 7.83 -14.83
CA GLY A 131 9.00 6.81 -15.22
C GLY A 131 9.13 6.70 -16.74
N ASN A 132 10.31 6.32 -17.20
CA ASN A 132 10.51 6.02 -18.61
C ASN A 132 9.80 4.70 -18.94
N GLU A 133 8.96 4.71 -19.97
CA GLU A 133 8.45 3.48 -20.57
C GLU A 133 9.54 2.90 -21.46
N ASP A 134 10.10 1.75 -21.08
CA ASP A 134 11.04 0.98 -21.89
C ASP A 134 10.50 -0.45 -22.05
N ASP A 135 10.30 -0.88 -23.29
CA ASP A 135 9.82 -2.24 -23.63
C ASP A 135 8.61 -2.75 -22.80
N GLY A 136 7.63 -1.88 -22.53
CA GLY A 136 6.46 -2.26 -21.72
C GLY A 136 6.72 -2.43 -20.22
N ARG A 137 7.89 -2.00 -19.75
CA ARG A 137 8.24 -1.81 -18.34
C ARG A 137 8.26 -0.32 -18.05
N VAL A 138 7.74 0.05 -16.89
CA VAL A 138 7.85 1.43 -16.40
C VAL A 138 8.80 1.42 -15.20
N LEU A 139 9.93 2.10 -15.36
CA LEU A 139 10.91 2.26 -14.28
C LEU A 139 10.63 3.54 -13.51
N ILE A 140 10.47 3.42 -12.19
CA ILE A 140 10.18 4.53 -11.28
C ILE A 140 11.31 4.58 -10.27
N THR A 141 11.98 5.72 -10.15
CA THR A 141 12.99 5.94 -9.12
C THR A 141 12.46 6.89 -8.06
N ARG A 142 12.60 6.51 -6.79
CA ARG A 142 12.27 7.34 -5.63
C ARG A 142 13.55 7.60 -4.85
N ASN A 143 13.96 8.86 -4.81
CA ASN A 143 15.10 9.33 -4.03
C ASN A 143 14.55 10.17 -2.88
N ASP A 144 14.46 9.57 -1.70
CA ASP A 144 13.83 10.17 -0.53
C ASP A 144 14.90 10.69 0.46
N PHE A 145 14.45 11.52 1.39
CA PHE A 145 15.24 11.97 2.53
C PHE A 145 14.59 11.48 3.81
N TRP A 146 15.40 11.03 4.76
CA TRP A 146 14.90 10.60 6.05
C TRP A 146 14.25 11.77 6.79
N HIS A 147 13.02 11.57 7.27
CA HIS A 147 12.34 12.53 8.13
C HIS A 147 12.76 12.32 9.59
N LEU A 148 13.34 13.36 10.20
CA LEU A 148 13.79 13.41 11.59
C LEU A 148 12.72 13.95 12.54
#